data_AF-A0A8H7ZZR5-F1
#
_entry.id   AF-A0A8H7ZZR5-F1
#
_cell.length_a   1.000
_cell.length_b   1.000
_cell.length_c   1.000
_cell.angle_alpha   90.00
_cell.angle_beta   90.00
_cell.angle_gamma   90.00
#
_symmetry.space_group_name_H-M   'P 1'
#
loop_
_entity.id
_entity.type
_entity.pdbx_description
1 polymer ?
#
loop_
_entity_poly.entity_id
_entity_poly.type
_entity_poly.pdbx_seq_one_letter_code
_entity_poly.pdbx_strand_id
1 'polypeptide(L)'
;MPSAARDFDAVRRDIRSILENPKYDDGSIAPVLVRLAWHASGTYDKSTGTGGSDGATMRFNMEARDPANAGLEQARDFLLPVKEKHPWISYADLWTLAGVVAIDAMGGPVVPWKPGRMDKNDETACPPNGRLPDASLGEVHVREVFRRMGFTDREMVALM
;
A
#
# COMPACT_ATOMS: atom_id res chain seq x y z
N MET A 1 28.03 -16.38 -9.92
CA MET A 1 26.62 -16.84 -10.01
C MET A 1 25.82 -15.67 -10.54
N PRO A 2 25.11 -15.79 -11.68
CA PRO A 2 24.20 -14.72 -12.10
C PRO A 2 23.18 -14.55 -10.98
N SER A 3 23.10 -13.35 -10.41
CA SER A 3 21.99 -12.97 -9.52
C SER A 3 20.71 -13.41 -10.21
N ALA A 4 19.90 -14.29 -9.58
CA ALA A 4 18.58 -14.60 -10.09
C ALA A 4 17.90 -13.25 -10.36
N ALA A 5 17.59 -12.96 -11.63
CA ALA A 5 16.99 -11.68 -11.98
C ALA A 5 15.73 -11.53 -11.14
N ARG A 6 15.54 -10.35 -10.52
CA ARG A 6 14.34 -10.05 -9.73
C ARG A 6 13.12 -10.17 -10.64
N ASP A 7 12.45 -11.32 -10.61
CA ASP A 7 11.32 -11.64 -11.48
C ASP A 7 10.03 -11.07 -10.88
N PHE A 8 9.80 -9.78 -11.11
CA PHE A 8 8.58 -9.11 -10.67
C PHE A 8 7.34 -9.64 -11.41
N ASP A 9 7.48 -10.24 -12.59
CA ASP A 9 6.34 -10.83 -13.30
C ASP A 9 5.86 -12.11 -12.61
N ALA A 10 6.76 -12.90 -12.03
CA ALA A 10 6.38 -14.00 -11.14
C ALA A 10 5.62 -13.49 -9.91
N VAL A 11 6.08 -12.41 -9.28
CA VAL A 11 5.37 -11.82 -8.13
C VAL A 11 3.97 -11.35 -8.55
N ARG A 12 3.83 -10.69 -9.70
CA ARG A 12 2.51 -10.27 -10.24
C ARG A 12 1.57 -11.46 -10.45
N ARG A 13 2.05 -12.56 -11.02
CA ARG A 13 1.25 -13.79 -11.22
C ARG A 13 0.78 -14.37 -9.88
N ASP A 14 1.66 -14.42 -8.89
CA ASP A 14 1.32 -14.95 -7.57
C ASP A 14 0.34 -14.04 -6.82
N ILE A 15 0.47 -12.72 -6.92
CA ILE A 15 -0.55 -11.80 -6.40
C ILE A 15 -1.89 -12.03 -7.09
N ARG A 16 -1.93 -12.15 -8.43
CA ARG A 16 -3.18 -12.40 -9.16
C ARG A 16 -3.85 -13.69 -8.71
N SER A 17 -3.07 -14.73 -8.42
CA SER A 17 -3.59 -16.05 -8.01
C SER A 17 -4.32 -16.06 -6.67
N ILE A 18 -4.14 -15.03 -5.83
CA ILE A 18 -4.78 -14.92 -4.51
C ILE A 18 -5.93 -13.90 -4.46
N LEU A 19 -6.23 -13.21 -5.57
CA LEU A 19 -7.23 -12.12 -5.57
C LEU A 19 -8.66 -12.61 -5.36
N GLU A 20 -9.00 -13.80 -5.87
CA GLU A 20 -10.28 -14.45 -5.62
C GLU A 20 -10.23 -15.12 -4.23
N ASN A 21 -11.13 -14.72 -3.35
CA ASN A 21 -11.25 -15.29 -2.02
C ASN A 21 -12.72 -15.30 -1.58
N PRO A 22 -13.45 -16.40 -1.81
CA PRO A 22 -14.88 -16.51 -1.49
C PRO A 22 -15.24 -16.33 -0.01
N LYS A 23 -14.25 -16.31 0.89
CA LYS A 23 -14.45 -16.14 2.34
C LYS A 23 -14.22 -14.70 2.81
N TYR A 24 -13.80 -13.80 1.93
CA TYR A 24 -13.52 -12.40 2.26
C TYR A 24 -14.51 -11.49 1.53
N ASP A 25 -15.26 -10.71 2.31
CA ASP A 25 -16.22 -9.70 1.83
C ASP A 25 -17.14 -10.22 0.71
N ASP A 26 -17.03 -9.66 -0.50
CA ASP A 26 -17.82 -9.99 -1.69
C ASP A 26 -17.19 -11.07 -2.59
N GLY A 27 -16.11 -11.70 -2.13
CA GLY A 27 -15.42 -12.77 -2.84
C GLY A 27 -14.07 -12.35 -3.43
N SER A 28 -13.62 -11.10 -3.24
CA SER A 28 -12.28 -10.66 -3.67
C SER A 28 -11.52 -9.85 -2.63
N ILE A 29 -10.21 -10.09 -2.53
CA ILE A 29 -9.31 -9.25 -1.72
C ILE A 29 -8.74 -8.06 -2.51
N ALA A 30 -9.03 -7.94 -3.81
CA ALA A 30 -8.45 -6.87 -4.63
C ALA A 30 -8.73 -5.45 -4.07
N PRO A 31 -9.95 -5.10 -3.60
CA PRO A 31 -10.19 -3.79 -3.02
C PRO A 31 -9.34 -3.48 -1.77
N VAL A 32 -9.14 -4.47 -0.88
CA VAL A 32 -8.35 -4.26 0.34
C VAL A 32 -6.85 -4.12 0.03
N LEU A 33 -6.35 -4.74 -1.04
CA LEU A 33 -4.97 -4.56 -1.49
C LEU A 33 -4.73 -3.15 -2.07
N VAL A 34 -5.73 -2.58 -2.77
CA VAL A 34 -5.69 -1.17 -3.20
C VAL A 34 -5.67 -0.25 -1.98
N ARG A 35 -6.53 -0.50 -0.97
CA ARG A 35 -6.54 0.26 0.28
C ARG A 35 -5.20 0.15 1.02
N LEU A 36 -4.59 -1.03 1.10
CA LEU A 36 -3.27 -1.22 1.71
C LEU A 36 -2.21 -0.37 1.02
N ALA A 37 -2.14 -0.41 -0.32
CA ALA A 37 -1.18 0.37 -1.09
C ALA A 37 -1.38 1.88 -0.92
N TRP A 38 -2.64 2.34 -0.86
CA TRP A 38 -2.99 3.72 -0.56
C TRP A 38 -2.54 4.12 0.84
N HIS A 39 -2.92 3.38 1.88
CA HIS A 39 -2.59 3.72 3.28
C HIS A 39 -1.08 3.67 3.55
N ALA A 40 -0.37 2.69 2.97
CA ALA A 40 1.08 2.64 3.04
C ALA A 40 1.75 3.86 2.38
N SER A 41 1.10 4.51 1.43
CA SER A 41 1.62 5.70 0.74
C SER A 41 1.13 7.03 1.34
N GLY A 42 -0.11 7.04 1.87
CA GLY A 42 -0.83 8.23 2.30
C GLY A 42 -0.28 8.89 3.57
N THR A 43 0.64 8.23 4.28
CA THR A 43 1.34 8.83 5.42
C THR A 43 2.42 9.84 5.02
N TYR A 44 2.69 10.00 3.72
CA TYR A 44 3.70 10.90 3.21
C TYR A 44 3.40 12.37 3.56
N ASP A 45 4.46 13.10 3.89
CA ASP A 45 4.47 14.54 4.08
C ASP A 45 5.57 15.16 3.24
N LYS A 46 5.18 15.93 2.23
CA LYS A 46 6.10 16.56 1.29
C LYS A 46 7.04 17.58 1.94
N SER A 47 6.66 18.16 3.08
CA SER A 47 7.45 19.20 3.75
C SER A 47 8.63 18.62 4.52
N THR A 48 8.46 17.42 5.07
CA THR A 48 9.48 16.73 5.87
C THR A 48 10.14 15.57 5.12
N GLY A 49 9.54 15.09 4.04
CA GLY A 49 9.99 13.91 3.30
C GLY A 49 9.81 12.59 4.08
N THR A 50 8.97 12.59 5.12
CA THR A 50 8.75 11.44 6.01
C THR A 50 7.45 10.70 5.67
N GLY A 51 7.37 9.43 6.09
CA GLY A 51 6.26 8.53 5.76
C GLY A 51 6.28 8.09 4.30
N GLY A 52 5.14 7.62 3.80
CA GLY A 52 5.01 7.08 2.46
C GLY A 52 5.45 5.62 2.34
N SER A 53 5.35 5.08 1.13
CA SER A 53 5.48 3.62 0.92
C SER A 53 6.91 3.09 0.99
N ASP A 54 7.92 3.95 1.01
CA ASP A 54 9.32 3.52 1.14
C ASP A 54 9.70 3.25 2.60
N GLY A 55 9.39 2.03 3.05
CA GLY A 55 9.76 1.56 4.38
C GLY A 55 8.94 0.41 4.92
N ALA A 56 7.74 0.21 4.38
CA ALA A 56 6.75 -0.74 4.90
C ALA A 56 6.61 -0.66 6.43
N THR A 57 6.53 0.57 6.94
CA THR A 57 6.53 0.88 8.38
C THR A 57 5.23 0.44 9.08
N MET A 58 4.15 0.20 8.32
CA MET A 58 2.93 -0.47 8.81
C MET A 58 3.14 -1.93 9.28
N ARG A 59 4.37 -2.46 9.22
CA ARG A 59 4.75 -3.72 9.91
C ARG A 59 4.96 -3.51 11.41
N PHE A 60 5.24 -2.29 11.84
CA PHE A 60 5.51 -1.95 13.23
C PHE A 60 4.23 -1.50 13.94
N ASN A 61 4.14 -1.78 15.24
CA ASN A 61 2.93 -1.58 16.03
C ASN A 61 2.41 -0.13 16.00
N MET A 62 3.32 0.86 15.96
CA MET A 62 2.95 2.28 15.97
C MET A 62 2.00 2.63 14.82
N GLU A 63 2.37 2.28 13.58
CA GLU A 63 1.56 2.54 12.40
C GLU A 63 0.49 1.46 12.16
N ALA A 64 0.80 0.19 12.46
CA ALA A 64 -0.14 -0.92 12.27
C ALA A 64 -1.43 -0.78 13.10
N ARG A 65 -1.34 -0.13 14.27
CA ARG A 65 -2.46 0.10 15.20
C ARG A 65 -3.10 1.48 15.09
N ASP A 66 -2.69 2.31 14.13
CA ASP A 66 -3.45 3.52 13.81
C ASP A 66 -4.91 3.10 13.48
N PRO A 67 -5.93 3.68 14.14
CA PRO A 67 -7.33 3.36 13.86
C PRO A 67 -7.71 3.47 12.38
N ALA A 68 -7.08 4.38 11.63
CA ALA A 68 -7.30 4.51 10.18
C ALA A 68 -6.85 3.26 9.40
N ASN A 69 -5.94 2.47 9.94
CA ASN A 69 -5.42 1.23 9.34
C ASN A 69 -6.18 -0.03 9.79
N ALA A 70 -7.28 0.11 10.55
CA ALA A 70 -8.09 -1.03 10.99
C ALA A 70 -8.50 -1.92 9.79
N GLY A 71 -8.30 -3.23 9.94
CA GLY A 71 -8.56 -4.24 8.91
C GLY A 71 -7.40 -4.51 7.93
N LEU A 72 -6.38 -3.64 7.84
CA LEU A 72 -5.26 -3.84 6.92
C LEU A 72 -4.27 -4.94 7.35
N GLU A 73 -4.39 -5.45 8.58
CA GLU A 73 -3.72 -6.68 9.00
C GLU A 73 -4.06 -7.84 8.06
N GLN A 74 -5.34 -8.05 7.76
CA GLN A 74 -5.77 -9.11 6.86
C GLN A 74 -5.16 -8.97 5.46
N ALA A 75 -5.06 -7.74 4.94
CA ALA A 75 -4.42 -7.48 3.65
C ALA A 75 -2.92 -7.83 3.66
N ARG A 76 -2.22 -7.56 4.77
CA ARG A 76 -0.82 -7.97 4.94
C ARG A 76 -0.70 -9.49 5.05
N ASP A 77 -1.60 -10.13 5.77
CA ASP A 77 -1.62 -11.59 5.95
C ASP A 77 -1.87 -12.33 4.64
N PHE A 78 -2.80 -11.85 3.80
CA PHE A 78 -3.02 -12.41 2.46
C PHE A 78 -1.77 -12.36 1.57
N LEU A 79 -0.90 -11.36 1.78
CA LEU A 79 0.36 -11.22 1.03
C LEU A 79 1.52 -12.01 1.64
N LEU A 80 1.42 -12.57 2.85
CA LEU A 80 2.50 -13.34 3.48
C LEU A 80 2.95 -14.55 2.63
N PRO A 81 2.05 -15.40 2.09
CA PRO A 81 2.47 -16.52 1.24
C PRO A 81 3.22 -16.07 -0.02
N VAL A 82 2.86 -14.92 -0.60
CA VAL A 82 3.58 -14.33 -1.74
C VAL A 82 4.96 -13.84 -1.29
N LYS A 83 5.06 -13.19 -0.13
CA LYS A 83 6.34 -12.74 0.44
C LYS A 83 7.28 -13.91 0.73
N GLU A 84 6.77 -15.01 1.27
CA GLU A 84 7.53 -16.22 1.58
C GLU A 84 8.07 -16.90 0.31
N LYS A 85 7.26 -16.92 -0.76
CA LYS A 85 7.69 -17.44 -2.08
C LYS A 85 8.72 -16.54 -2.76
N HIS A 86 8.70 -15.23 -2.48
CA HIS A 86 9.60 -14.23 -3.03
C HIS A 86 10.36 -13.48 -1.93
N PRO A 87 11.27 -14.14 -1.18
CA PRO A 87 11.91 -13.51 -0.02
C PRO A 87 12.76 -12.28 -0.38
N TRP A 88 13.15 -12.15 -1.65
CA TRP A 88 13.96 -11.07 -2.19
C TRP A 88 13.22 -9.73 -2.39
N ILE A 89 11.88 -9.73 -2.52
CA ILE A 89 11.12 -8.48 -2.66
C ILE A 89 10.93 -7.84 -1.27
N SER A 90 11.08 -6.52 -1.17
CA SER A 90 10.71 -5.80 0.07
C SER A 90 9.21 -5.86 0.29
N TYR A 91 8.75 -5.76 1.54
CA TYR A 91 7.33 -5.56 1.82
C TYR A 91 6.82 -4.28 1.18
N ALA A 92 7.66 -3.24 1.15
CA ALA A 92 7.34 -1.95 0.55
C ALA A 92 7.02 -2.05 -0.95
N ASP A 93 7.85 -2.78 -1.71
CA ASP A 93 7.56 -3.06 -3.12
C ASP A 93 6.37 -4.01 -3.27
N LEU A 94 6.26 -5.05 -2.43
CA LEU A 94 5.16 -6.01 -2.49
C LEU A 94 3.78 -5.35 -2.32
N TRP A 95 3.61 -4.49 -1.32
CA TRP A 95 2.32 -3.85 -1.04
C TRP A 95 1.90 -2.89 -2.15
N THR A 96 2.84 -2.09 -2.69
CA THR A 96 2.54 -1.19 -3.79
C THR A 96 2.30 -1.92 -5.11
N LEU A 97 3.04 -3.01 -5.36
CA LEU A 97 2.82 -3.88 -6.50
C LEU A 97 1.45 -4.57 -6.42
N ALA A 98 1.05 -5.00 -5.22
CA ALA A 98 -0.25 -5.62 -4.99
C ALA A 98 -1.41 -4.68 -5.31
N GLY A 99 -1.33 -3.40 -4.91
CA GLY A 99 -2.32 -2.40 -5.31
C GLY A 99 -2.42 -2.21 -6.83
N VAL A 100 -1.28 -2.16 -7.53
CA VAL A 100 -1.26 -2.03 -9.01
C VAL A 100 -1.86 -3.27 -9.69
N VAL A 101 -1.52 -4.46 -9.22
CA VAL A 101 -2.05 -5.72 -9.75
C VAL A 101 -3.56 -5.83 -9.49
N ALA A 102 -4.03 -5.40 -8.32
CA ALA A 102 -5.44 -5.38 -7.98
C ALA A 102 -6.25 -4.43 -8.89
N ILE A 103 -5.75 -3.21 -9.15
CA ILE A 103 -6.40 -2.26 -10.08
C ILE A 103 -6.56 -2.89 -11.47
N ASP A 104 -5.48 -3.46 -12.01
CA ASP A 104 -5.49 -4.10 -13.33
C ASP A 104 -6.43 -5.31 -13.39
N ALA A 105 -6.42 -6.18 -12.36
CA ALA A 105 -7.28 -7.35 -12.29
C ALA A 105 -8.78 -7.01 -12.20
N MET A 106 -9.12 -5.86 -11.60
CA MET A 106 -10.49 -5.35 -11.55
C MET A 106 -10.91 -4.62 -12.84
N GLY A 107 -10.09 -4.63 -13.89
CA GLY A 107 -10.37 -3.96 -15.16
C GLY A 107 -10.10 -2.45 -15.15
N GLY A 108 -9.36 -1.97 -14.16
CA GLY A 108 -8.91 -0.59 -14.06
C GLY A 108 -7.80 -0.25 -15.06
N PRO A 109 -7.29 1.00 -15.01
CA PRO A 109 -6.20 1.43 -15.90
C PRO A 109 -4.88 0.74 -15.57
N VAL A 110 -4.02 0.60 -16.58
CA VAL A 110 -2.63 0.17 -16.37
C VAL A 110 -1.87 1.26 -15.62
N VAL A 111 -1.47 0.98 -14.39
CA VAL A 111 -0.66 1.88 -13.57
C VAL A 111 0.81 1.51 -13.70
N PRO A 112 1.67 2.40 -14.26
CA PRO A 112 3.11 2.16 -14.31
C PRO A 112 3.68 1.98 -12.90
N TRP A 113 4.42 0.90 -12.68
CA TRP A 113 5.03 0.60 -11.39
C TRP A 113 6.53 0.48 -11.50
N LYS A 114 7.25 1.00 -10.50
CA LYS A 114 8.70 0.94 -10.40
C LYS A 114 9.11 0.27 -9.08
N PRO A 115 10.05 -0.71 -9.13
CA PRO A 115 10.64 -1.30 -7.94
C PRO A 115 11.69 -0.37 -7.33
N GLY A 116 12.17 -0.75 -6.14
CA GLY A 116 13.33 -0.14 -5.51
C GLY A 116 13.07 0.37 -4.09
N ARG A 117 11.85 0.21 -3.57
CA ARG A 117 11.58 0.56 -2.17
C ARG A 117 12.27 -0.41 -1.23
N MET A 118 12.67 0.09 -0.08
CA MET A 118 13.34 -0.70 0.94
C MET A 118 12.50 -0.80 2.20
N ASP A 119 12.67 -1.90 2.93
CA ASP A 119 12.06 -2.07 4.24
C ASP A 119 12.92 -1.35 5.28
N LYS A 120 12.28 -0.57 6.17
CA LYS A 120 12.94 -0.05 7.37
C LYS A 120 13.04 -1.17 8.41
N ASN A 121 14.04 -1.07 9.28
CA ASN A 121 14.36 -2.13 10.25
C ASN A 121 13.82 -1.84 11.65
N ASP A 122 13.33 -0.62 11.90
CA ASP A 122 12.82 -0.22 13.21
C ASP A 122 11.66 0.77 13.11
N GLU A 123 10.94 0.90 14.21
CA GLU A 123 9.74 1.72 14.36
C GLU A 123 10.02 3.23 14.42
N THR A 124 11.28 3.67 14.53
CA THR A 124 11.59 5.12 14.54
C THR A 124 11.31 5.78 13.19
N ALA A 125 11.20 4.98 12.13
CA ALA A 125 10.76 5.41 10.83
C ALA A 125 9.23 5.54 10.69
N CYS A 126 8.44 5.08 11.68
CA CYS A 126 6.99 5.20 11.63
C CYS A 126 6.57 6.68 11.62
N PRO A 127 5.67 7.07 10.72
CA PRO A 127 5.05 8.38 10.77
C PRO A 127 4.14 8.48 12.01
N PRO A 128 3.89 9.70 12.52
CA PRO A 128 2.88 9.89 13.56
C PRO A 128 1.48 9.54 13.04
N ASN A 129 0.64 9.01 13.93
CA ASN A 129 -0.77 8.72 13.62
C ASN A 129 -1.54 9.99 13.26
N GLY A 130 -2.67 9.81 12.57
CA GLY A 130 -3.54 10.93 12.15
C GLY A 130 -3.10 11.62 10.85
N ARG A 131 -2.14 11.04 10.11
CA ARG A 131 -1.82 11.50 8.75
C ARG A 131 -2.84 11.05 7.70
N LEU A 132 -3.62 10.01 7.97
CA LEU A 132 -4.63 9.52 7.03
C LEU A 132 -5.94 10.35 7.13
N PRO A 133 -6.73 10.46 6.04
CA PRO A 133 -7.97 11.22 6.06
C PRO A 133 -9.01 10.59 7.00
N ASP A 134 -9.85 11.44 7.59
CA ASP A 134 -10.95 11.05 8.48
C ASP A 134 -12.25 11.25 7.71
N ALA A 135 -13.00 10.16 7.54
CA ALA A 135 -14.22 10.13 6.75
C ALA A 135 -15.40 10.87 7.42
N SER A 136 -15.29 11.21 8.72
CA SER A 136 -16.30 12.00 9.42
C SER A 136 -16.17 13.52 9.20
N LEU A 137 -15.07 13.95 8.58
CA LEU A 137 -14.77 15.36 8.35
C LEU A 137 -15.09 15.78 6.90
N GLY A 138 -15.30 17.08 6.71
CA GLY A 138 -15.68 17.67 5.42
C GLY A 138 -14.51 17.90 4.45
N GLU A 139 -14.82 18.56 3.34
CA GLU A 139 -13.92 18.78 2.21
C GLU A 139 -12.67 19.60 2.54
N VAL A 140 -12.72 20.47 3.56
CA VAL A 140 -11.56 21.23 4.01
C VAL A 140 -10.47 20.28 4.52
N HIS A 141 -10.85 19.31 5.36
CA HIS A 141 -9.94 18.29 5.90
C HIS A 141 -9.34 17.45 4.77
N VAL A 142 -10.18 16.95 3.86
CA VAL A 142 -9.72 16.15 2.71
C VAL A 142 -8.69 16.93 1.90
N ARG A 143 -8.97 18.20 1.60
CA ARG A 143 -8.05 19.03 0.81
C ARG A 143 -6.73 19.28 1.54
N GLU A 144 -6.75 19.52 2.85
CA GLU A 144 -5.53 19.70 3.65
C GLU A 144 -4.65 18.44 3.66
N VAL A 145 -5.27 17.28 3.88
CA VAL A 145 -4.59 15.98 3.88
C VAL A 145 -3.93 15.69 2.53
N PHE A 146 -4.64 15.85 1.42
CA PHE A 146 -4.07 15.62 0.09
C PHE A 146 -3.00 16.65 -0.29
N ARG A 147 -3.17 17.92 0.10
CA ARG A 147 -2.14 18.96 -0.11
C ARG A 147 -0.85 18.68 0.65
N ARG A 148 -0.91 18.09 1.85
CA ARG A 148 0.26 17.63 2.61
C ARG A 148 1.03 16.55 1.83
N MET A 149 0.31 15.63 1.19
CA MET A 149 0.92 14.59 0.34
C MET A 149 1.50 15.15 -0.96
N GLY A 150 1.07 16.35 -1.39
CA GLY A 150 1.57 17.01 -2.59
C GLY A 150 0.62 17.00 -3.78
N PHE A 151 -0.63 16.56 -3.59
CA PHE A 151 -1.63 16.52 -4.65
C PHE A 151 -2.32 17.87 -4.88
N THR A 152 -2.71 18.09 -6.14
CA THR A 152 -3.66 19.11 -6.56
C THR A 152 -5.11 18.66 -6.33
N ASP A 153 -6.05 19.60 -6.41
CA ASP A 153 -7.49 19.29 -6.28
C ASP A 153 -7.97 18.29 -7.36
N ARG A 154 -7.42 18.34 -8.59
CA ARG A 154 -7.76 17.39 -9.65
C ARG A 154 -7.29 15.97 -9.32
N GLU A 155 -6.06 15.83 -8.81
CA GLU A 155 -5.50 14.52 -8.45
C GLU A 155 -6.20 13.93 -7.23
N MET A 156 -6.54 14.78 -6.26
CA MET A 156 -7.37 14.40 -5.11
C MET A 156 -8.70 13.80 -5.56
N VAL A 157 -9.44 14.47 -6.44
CA VAL A 157 -10.72 13.96 -6.95
C VAL A 157 -10.56 12.67 -7.75
N ALA A 158 -9.46 12.52 -8.51
CA ALA A 158 -9.20 11.31 -9.27
C ALA A 158 -8.86 10.08 -8.41
N LEU A 159 -8.43 10.27 -7.17
CA LEU A 159 -8.07 9.21 -6.23
C LEU A 159 -9.21 8.81 -5.27
N MET A 160 -10.33 9.55 -5.27
CA MET A 160 -11.49 9.34 -4.40
C MET A 160 -12.58 8.49 -5.05
#